data_AF-A0A7Y7QIN9-F1
#
_entry.id   AF-A0A7Y7QIN9-F1
#
_cell.length_a   1.000
_cell.length_b   1.000
_cell.length_c   1.000
_cell.angle_alpha   90.00
_cell.angle_beta   90.00
_cell.angle_gamma   90.00
#
_symmetry.space_group_name_H-M   'P 1'
#
loop_
_entity.id
_entity.type
_entity.pdbx_description
1 polymer ?
#
loop_
_entity_poly.entity_id
_entity_poly.type
_entity_poly.pdbx_seq_one_letter_code
_entity_poly.pdbx_strand_id
1 'polypeptide(L)'
;MNDKLKIIELLKQQVAAKTAELTPKNIQKITQDIQDLLKILNDVVAIDFIDTTSETSPQQENTAVAKPESNAAVAPTTTQTAPEAKSEPKQQTQPQQPQQPKPSQPKANPEPETPLLSEHWLNNHKSYIGRFHLDLNGGHVGTIKVSESKLHKMKNPPENGDWVRADEYQDSDSVNYKITTLKRDPLPTEIVRLKFLPAVFREDVKRWYIEFQSPEHETRQQLLLGDYDVMLFKLKPGDYIDYAYRRGQEINGKIIWRYTDSAAVATRMKQRYAKSANTDADKNTATSKQKATQTANKTVKPAKRRRAVQQVFADKTLLLVCFENSAMPRKVKRHVEERGGKLVLSSHSDSGAMLKKKVQKSDVVIVTTDFVGHSQMFAAKDEAKRIGKPIWMARNTNERNLLQWYKRHFPNESKPSAARQEV
;
A
#
# COMPACT_ATOMS: atom_id res chain seq x y z
N MET A 1 -14.68 -40.65 -17.54
CA MET A 1 -14.75 -39.33 -18.21
C MET A 1 -13.86 -38.38 -17.45
N ASN A 2 -12.80 -37.86 -18.07
CA ASN A 2 -11.96 -36.80 -17.50
C ASN A 2 -12.81 -35.54 -17.24
N ASP A 3 -12.62 -34.89 -16.09
CA ASP A 3 -13.50 -33.81 -15.63
C ASP A 3 -13.44 -32.54 -16.49
N LYS A 4 -12.33 -32.32 -17.23
CA LYS A 4 -12.22 -31.27 -18.27
C LYS A 4 -13.37 -31.36 -19.27
N LEU A 5 -13.75 -32.59 -19.68
CA LEU A 5 -14.84 -32.82 -20.63
C LEU A 5 -16.22 -32.50 -20.03
N LYS A 6 -16.49 -32.90 -18.78
CA LYS A 6 -17.76 -32.59 -18.09
C LYS A 6 -17.96 -31.08 -17.96
N ILE A 7 -16.90 -30.35 -17.60
CA ILE A 7 -16.94 -28.87 -17.46
C ILE A 7 -17.18 -28.21 -18.82
N ILE A 8 -16.48 -28.65 -19.87
CA ILE A 8 -16.69 -28.19 -21.26
C ILE A 8 -18.13 -28.44 -21.73
N GLU A 9 -18.71 -29.59 -21.41
CA GLU A 9 -20.08 -29.95 -21.81
C GLU A 9 -21.14 -29.13 -21.06
N LEU A 10 -20.98 -28.94 -19.74
CA LEU A 10 -21.85 -28.06 -18.94
C LEU A 10 -21.79 -26.59 -19.43
N LEU A 11 -20.61 -26.07 -19.77
CA LEU A 11 -20.46 -24.72 -20.32
C LEU A 11 -21.15 -24.58 -21.68
N LYS A 12 -21.04 -25.59 -22.57
CA LYS A 12 -21.76 -25.62 -23.85
C LYS A 12 -23.28 -25.61 -23.65
N GLN A 13 -23.80 -26.41 -22.70
CA GLN A 13 -25.23 -26.42 -22.36
C GLN A 13 -25.70 -25.07 -21.81
N GLN A 14 -24.91 -24.40 -20.96
CA GLN A 14 -25.25 -23.06 -20.46
C GLN A 14 -25.25 -21.99 -21.56
N VAL A 15 -24.29 -22.01 -22.49
CA VAL A 15 -24.28 -21.11 -23.66
C VAL A 15 -25.50 -21.35 -24.55
N ALA A 16 -25.87 -22.60 -24.81
CA ALA A 16 -27.07 -22.93 -25.59
C ALA A 16 -28.35 -22.44 -24.90
N ALA A 17 -28.51 -22.68 -23.59
CA ALA A 17 -29.66 -22.21 -22.82
C ALA A 17 -29.76 -20.67 -22.79
N LYS A 18 -28.64 -19.95 -22.59
CA LYS A 18 -28.62 -18.49 -22.63
C LYS A 18 -28.90 -17.92 -24.02
N THR A 19 -28.50 -18.63 -25.09
CA THR A 19 -28.83 -18.26 -26.46
C THR A 19 -30.34 -18.43 -26.74
N ALA A 20 -31.00 -19.43 -26.15
CA ALA A 20 -32.45 -19.61 -26.24
C ALA A 20 -33.27 -18.57 -25.44
N GLU A 21 -32.68 -17.95 -24.40
CA GLU A 21 -33.28 -16.84 -23.64
C GLU A 21 -33.20 -15.47 -24.36
N LEU A 22 -32.57 -15.40 -25.54
CA LEU A 22 -32.28 -14.15 -26.23
C LEU A 22 -33.55 -13.50 -26.81
N THR A 23 -33.82 -12.26 -26.43
CA THR A 23 -34.95 -11.45 -26.92
C THR A 23 -34.51 -10.00 -27.21
N PRO A 24 -35.25 -9.24 -28.04
CA PRO A 24 -34.93 -7.84 -28.30
C PRO A 24 -34.86 -6.93 -27.05
N LYS A 25 -35.41 -7.37 -25.91
CA LYS A 25 -35.45 -6.61 -24.65
C LYS A 25 -34.26 -6.90 -23.71
N ASN A 26 -33.55 -8.02 -23.89
CA ASN A 26 -32.43 -8.45 -23.04
C ASN A 26 -31.10 -8.64 -23.80
N ILE A 27 -31.11 -8.46 -25.13
CA ILE A 27 -30.00 -8.72 -26.05
C ILE A 27 -28.63 -8.23 -25.56
N GLN A 28 -28.48 -6.95 -25.16
CA GLN A 28 -27.20 -6.42 -24.69
C GLN A 28 -26.65 -7.15 -23.45
N LYS A 29 -27.51 -7.59 -22.53
CA LYS A 29 -27.07 -8.33 -21.33
C LYS A 29 -26.71 -9.77 -21.68
N ILE A 30 -27.59 -10.47 -22.40
CA ILE A 30 -27.38 -11.89 -22.71
C ILE A 30 -26.19 -12.08 -23.67
N THR A 31 -25.95 -11.17 -24.62
CA THR A 31 -24.73 -11.20 -25.45
C THR A 31 -23.46 -11.04 -24.60
N GLN A 32 -23.47 -10.20 -23.55
CA GLN A 32 -22.33 -10.10 -22.62
C GLN A 32 -22.18 -11.39 -21.78
N ASP A 33 -23.28 -11.87 -21.18
CA ASP A 33 -23.29 -13.12 -20.40
C ASP A 33 -22.76 -14.31 -21.24
N ILE A 34 -23.09 -14.39 -22.55
CA ILE A 34 -22.59 -15.39 -23.50
C ILE A 34 -21.10 -15.18 -23.83
N GLN A 35 -20.65 -13.94 -24.05
CA GLN A 35 -19.22 -13.68 -24.32
C GLN A 35 -18.33 -14.06 -23.14
N ASP A 36 -18.78 -13.80 -21.90
CA ASP A 36 -18.05 -14.18 -20.70
C ASP A 36 -18.02 -15.71 -20.51
N LEU A 37 -19.11 -16.43 -20.81
CA LEU A 37 -19.13 -17.90 -20.83
C LEU A 37 -18.23 -18.50 -21.92
N LEU A 38 -18.22 -17.95 -23.14
CA LEU A 38 -17.34 -18.39 -24.22
C LEU A 38 -15.86 -18.16 -23.90
N LYS A 39 -15.55 -17.08 -23.18
CA LYS A 39 -14.19 -16.83 -22.67
C LYS A 39 -13.78 -17.88 -21.64
N ILE A 40 -14.63 -18.16 -20.65
CA ILE A 40 -14.38 -19.21 -19.66
C ILE A 40 -14.19 -20.58 -20.33
N LEU A 41 -14.96 -20.89 -21.38
CA LEU A 41 -14.80 -22.12 -22.15
C LEU A 41 -13.41 -22.20 -22.82
N ASN A 42 -12.93 -21.12 -23.45
CA ASN A 42 -11.58 -21.07 -24.02
C ASN A 42 -10.49 -21.22 -22.94
N ASP A 43 -10.64 -20.53 -21.81
CA ASP A 43 -9.69 -20.59 -20.69
C ASP A 43 -9.63 -22.03 -20.10
N VAL A 44 -10.76 -22.75 -20.02
CA VAL A 44 -10.82 -24.15 -19.55
C VAL A 44 -10.25 -25.15 -20.58
N VAL A 45 -10.46 -24.93 -21.87
CA VAL A 45 -9.87 -25.77 -22.93
C VAL A 45 -8.33 -25.70 -22.89
N ALA A 46 -7.77 -24.54 -22.54
CA ALA A 46 -6.33 -24.31 -22.44
C ALA A 46 -5.66 -24.85 -21.15
N ILE A 47 -6.43 -25.42 -20.20
CA ILE A 47 -5.89 -26.00 -18.95
C ILE A 47 -5.84 -27.51 -19.09
N ASP A 48 -4.65 -28.12 -18.93
CA ASP A 48 -4.54 -29.57 -18.83
C ASP A 48 -4.69 -30.02 -17.38
N PHE A 49 -5.65 -30.95 -17.19
CA PHE A 49 -6.01 -31.51 -15.90
C PHE A 49 -5.19 -32.78 -15.67
N ILE A 50 -4.58 -32.90 -14.49
CA ILE A 50 -3.82 -34.07 -14.08
C ILE A 50 -4.81 -35.12 -13.59
N ASP A 51 -4.95 -36.25 -14.29
CA ASP A 51 -5.84 -37.35 -13.88
C ASP A 51 -5.27 -38.06 -12.63
N THR A 52 -5.75 -37.67 -11.44
CA THR A 52 -5.31 -38.24 -10.16
C THR A 52 -6.11 -39.50 -9.80
N THR A 53 -5.63 -40.67 -10.24
CA THR A 53 -6.11 -41.98 -9.77
C THR A 53 -4.97 -42.84 -9.21
N SER A 54 -4.67 -42.71 -7.91
CA SER A 54 -4.10 -43.77 -7.05
C SER A 54 -3.99 -43.32 -5.58
N GLU A 55 -4.37 -44.22 -4.66
CA GLU A 55 -4.09 -44.18 -3.22
C GLU A 55 -3.11 -45.34 -2.88
N THR A 56 -2.67 -45.68 -1.66
CA THR A 56 -2.92 -45.30 -0.24
C THR A 56 -1.55 -45.54 0.50
N SER A 57 -1.24 -45.31 1.79
CA SER A 57 -1.92 -44.97 3.05
C SER A 57 -0.94 -44.22 3.98
N PRO A 58 -1.43 -43.52 5.03
CA PRO A 58 -0.59 -43.10 6.17
C PRO A 58 -0.27 -44.28 7.11
N GLN A 59 0.80 -44.18 7.90
CA GLN A 59 1.16 -45.16 8.95
C GLN A 59 1.45 -44.46 10.30
N GLN A 60 1.34 -45.21 11.39
CA GLN A 60 1.08 -44.69 12.74
C GLN A 60 2.32 -44.38 13.59
N GLU A 61 2.19 -43.30 14.37
CA GLU A 61 2.39 -43.20 15.82
C GLU A 61 3.13 -44.35 16.56
N ASN A 62 4.11 -43.99 17.41
CA ASN A 62 4.41 -44.74 18.63
C ASN A 62 5.05 -43.85 19.71
N THR A 63 4.96 -44.23 21.00
CA THR A 63 5.09 -43.27 22.12
C THR A 63 5.83 -43.80 23.36
N ALA A 64 6.89 -43.10 23.77
CA ALA A 64 7.54 -43.15 25.10
C ALA A 64 8.38 -41.85 25.24
N VAL A 65 8.43 -41.04 26.32
CA VAL A 65 8.38 -41.24 27.79
C VAL A 65 9.65 -41.97 28.29
N ALA A 66 10.51 -41.42 29.17
CA ALA A 66 10.29 -40.44 30.25
C ALA A 66 11.37 -39.33 30.44
N LYS A 67 11.12 -38.49 31.46
CA LYS A 67 11.90 -37.39 32.06
C LYS A 67 12.73 -37.89 33.29
N PRO A 68 13.44 -37.06 34.11
CA PRO A 68 14.14 -35.76 33.90
C PRO A 68 15.52 -35.68 34.63
N GLU A 69 16.03 -34.44 34.86
CA GLU A 69 16.90 -34.00 35.99
C GLU A 69 18.42 -34.36 36.00
N SER A 70 19.35 -33.52 36.53
CA SER A 70 19.24 -32.15 37.11
C SER A 70 20.54 -31.29 36.97
N ASN A 71 20.48 -30.05 37.49
CA ASN A 71 21.39 -28.89 37.32
C ASN A 71 22.79 -28.92 38.01
N ALA A 72 23.52 -27.80 37.79
CA ALA A 72 24.73 -27.27 38.48
C ALA A 72 26.09 -27.83 38.01
N ALA A 73 27.05 -27.10 37.44
CA ALA A 73 27.48 -25.68 37.47
C ALA A 73 28.43 -25.27 38.63
N VAL A 74 29.74 -25.16 38.34
CA VAL A 74 30.76 -24.29 38.98
C VAL A 74 31.85 -23.94 37.94
N ALA A 75 32.41 -22.74 38.02
CA ALA A 75 33.65 -22.25 37.38
C ALA A 75 34.17 -21.05 38.24
N PRO A 76 35.29 -20.33 37.95
CA PRO A 76 36.35 -20.51 36.94
C PRO A 76 37.79 -20.34 37.53
N THR A 77 38.77 -19.86 36.74
CA THR A 77 40.12 -19.32 37.12
C THR A 77 41.15 -20.33 37.68
N THR A 78 42.49 -20.19 37.56
CA THR A 78 43.45 -19.12 37.15
C THR A 78 44.65 -19.69 36.34
N THR A 79 45.63 -18.97 35.74
CA THR A 79 45.78 -17.65 35.06
C THR A 79 47.26 -17.49 34.59
N GLN A 80 47.52 -17.13 33.32
CA GLN A 80 48.85 -16.72 32.75
C GLN A 80 49.97 -17.82 32.75
N THR A 81 51.10 -17.74 32.03
CA THR A 81 51.78 -16.63 31.29
C THR A 81 52.52 -17.13 30.02
N ALA A 82 52.81 -16.24 29.07
CA ALA A 82 53.78 -16.42 27.96
C ALA A 82 55.25 -16.20 28.46
N PRO A 83 56.36 -16.33 27.68
CA PRO A 83 56.47 -16.22 26.20
C PRO A 83 57.44 -17.17 25.44
N GLU A 84 57.43 -16.98 24.12
CA GLU A 84 58.46 -17.20 23.07
C GLU A 84 59.74 -18.04 23.33
N ALA A 85 59.98 -19.02 22.44
CA ALA A 85 61.23 -19.10 21.64
C ALA A 85 61.05 -19.97 20.38
N LYS A 86 61.83 -19.72 19.32
CA LYS A 86 61.91 -20.55 18.10
C LYS A 86 63.03 -21.60 18.22
N SER A 87 62.77 -22.85 17.81
CA SER A 87 63.77 -23.66 17.07
C SER A 87 63.20 -24.97 16.51
N GLU A 88 63.07 -25.03 15.19
CA GLU A 88 63.20 -26.26 14.38
C GLU A 88 64.70 -26.43 14.00
N PRO A 89 65.14 -27.52 13.31
CA PRO A 89 64.47 -28.81 13.04
C PRO A 89 65.37 -30.04 13.35
N LYS A 90 64.85 -31.26 13.15
CA LYS A 90 65.48 -32.29 12.27
C LYS A 90 64.61 -33.53 12.06
N GLN A 91 64.72 -34.10 10.85
CA GLN A 91 64.13 -35.38 10.45
C GLN A 91 65.08 -36.55 10.78
N GLN A 92 64.52 -37.74 11.04
CA GLN A 92 65.14 -39.00 10.64
C GLN A 92 64.07 -40.09 10.39
N THR A 93 64.42 -41.12 9.63
CA THR A 93 63.46 -41.90 8.83
C THR A 93 63.23 -43.33 9.37
N GLN A 94 62.09 -43.93 9.01
CA GLN A 94 61.63 -45.29 9.35
C GLN A 94 62.61 -46.42 8.94
N PRO A 95 62.42 -47.64 9.49
CA PRO A 95 61.73 -48.67 8.68
C PRO A 95 60.39 -49.17 9.26
N GLN A 96 59.56 -49.74 8.38
CA GLN A 96 58.37 -50.54 8.71
C GLN A 96 58.77 -52.05 8.76
N GLN A 97 57.96 -53.07 9.04
CA GLN A 97 56.50 -53.37 9.17
C GLN A 97 56.38 -54.56 10.20
N PRO A 98 55.25 -55.29 10.46
CA PRO A 98 53.97 -55.39 9.75
C PRO A 98 52.69 -55.18 10.60
N GLN A 99 51.54 -55.33 9.93
CA GLN A 99 50.14 -55.28 10.42
C GLN A 99 49.74 -56.64 11.08
N GLN A 100 48.59 -56.90 11.76
CA GLN A 100 47.32 -56.24 12.16
C GLN A 100 46.67 -57.17 13.25
N PRO A 101 45.38 -57.11 13.65
CA PRO A 101 44.42 -56.00 13.82
C PRO A 101 43.76 -55.94 15.23
N LYS A 102 43.05 -54.85 15.57
CA LYS A 102 41.98 -54.81 16.59
C LYS A 102 40.99 -53.66 16.30
N PRO A 103 39.77 -53.66 16.85
CA PRO A 103 38.62 -54.08 16.08
C PRO A 103 37.70 -52.92 15.65
N SER A 104 36.89 -53.18 14.62
CA SER A 104 35.89 -52.26 14.09
C SER A 104 34.89 -51.80 15.16
N GLN A 105 34.87 -50.50 15.49
CA GLN A 105 33.69 -49.89 16.10
C GLN A 105 32.63 -49.63 15.02
N PRO A 106 31.33 -49.67 15.36
CA PRO A 106 30.27 -49.51 14.37
C PRO A 106 30.32 -48.12 13.70
N LYS A 107 29.87 -48.05 12.45
CA LYS A 107 29.45 -46.76 11.88
C LYS A 107 28.33 -46.20 12.75
N ALA A 108 28.61 -45.13 13.49
CA ALA A 108 27.54 -44.22 13.88
C ALA A 108 26.88 -43.76 12.57
N ASN A 109 25.63 -44.19 12.36
CA ASN A 109 24.84 -43.69 11.25
C ASN A 109 24.71 -42.17 11.47
N PRO A 110 25.12 -41.31 10.52
CA PRO A 110 24.96 -39.88 10.73
C PRO A 110 23.48 -39.59 10.94
N GLU A 111 23.16 -39.10 12.13
CA GLU A 111 21.94 -38.35 12.39
C GLU A 111 21.81 -37.32 11.25
N PRO A 112 20.65 -37.22 10.58
CA PRO A 112 20.55 -36.46 9.35
C PRO A 112 20.81 -34.98 9.65
N GLU A 113 22.06 -34.55 9.43
CA GLU A 113 22.51 -33.19 9.64
C GLU A 113 21.55 -32.28 8.90
N THR A 114 20.72 -31.55 9.66
CA THR A 114 19.82 -30.55 9.10
C THR A 114 20.74 -29.51 8.47
N PRO A 115 20.86 -29.46 7.14
CA PRO A 115 22.08 -28.99 6.50
C PRO A 115 22.34 -27.55 6.93
N LEU A 116 23.48 -27.32 7.59
CA LEU A 116 23.77 -26.07 8.28
C LEU A 116 23.85 -24.93 7.27
N LEU A 117 22.70 -24.28 7.07
CA LEU A 117 22.53 -23.11 6.22
C LEU A 117 23.47 -22.03 6.75
N SER A 118 24.52 -21.81 5.95
CA SER A 118 25.70 -21.02 6.23
C SER A 118 26.06 -20.26 4.96
N GLU A 119 26.74 -19.13 5.10
CA GLU A 119 26.99 -18.25 3.96
C GLU A 119 28.23 -18.70 3.18
N HIS A 120 28.04 -19.30 2.01
CA HIS A 120 29.13 -19.89 1.23
C HIS A 120 28.85 -19.95 -0.28
N TRP A 121 29.93 -19.99 -1.06
CA TRP A 121 29.90 -20.31 -2.49
C TRP A 121 29.95 -21.82 -2.71
N LEU A 122 29.26 -22.25 -3.76
CA LEU A 122 29.15 -23.62 -4.26
C LEU A 122 29.50 -23.65 -5.75
N ASN A 123 29.75 -24.84 -6.28
CA ASN A 123 29.88 -25.11 -7.72
C ASN A 123 30.92 -24.21 -8.43
N ASN A 124 32.10 -24.03 -7.82
CA ASN A 124 33.17 -23.13 -8.30
C ASN A 124 32.67 -21.69 -8.56
N HIS A 125 32.04 -21.10 -7.54
CA HIS A 125 31.41 -19.77 -7.54
C HIS A 125 30.19 -19.59 -8.47
N LYS A 126 29.64 -20.66 -9.08
CA LYS A 126 28.40 -20.58 -9.87
C LYS A 126 27.11 -20.56 -9.05
N SER A 127 27.19 -20.86 -7.76
CA SER A 127 26.04 -20.81 -6.85
C SER A 127 26.46 -20.20 -5.52
N TYR A 128 25.60 -19.40 -4.90
CA TYR A 128 25.81 -18.87 -3.55
C TYR A 128 24.62 -19.17 -2.65
N ILE A 129 24.87 -19.52 -1.39
CA ILE A 129 23.85 -19.63 -0.34
C ILE A 129 24.15 -18.55 0.71
N GLY A 130 23.12 -17.83 1.13
CA GLY A 130 23.20 -16.80 2.16
C GLY A 130 21.82 -16.27 2.54
N ARG A 131 21.77 -15.30 3.46
CA ARG A 131 20.53 -14.57 3.77
C ARG A 131 20.25 -13.49 2.73
N PHE A 132 18.97 -13.28 2.43
CA PHE A 132 18.52 -12.16 1.60
C PHE A 132 18.34 -10.91 2.45
N HIS A 133 19.13 -9.88 2.18
CA HIS A 133 19.02 -8.56 2.81
C HIS A 133 18.18 -7.64 1.92
N LEU A 134 17.11 -7.07 2.48
CA LEU A 134 16.23 -6.16 1.76
C LEU A 134 16.84 -4.74 1.70
N ASP A 135 16.78 -4.11 0.54
CA ASP A 135 17.18 -2.71 0.33
C ASP A 135 15.98 -1.83 -0.05
N LEU A 136 16.19 -0.50 -0.10
CA LEU A 136 15.19 0.45 -0.60
C LEU A 136 14.90 0.33 -2.11
N ASN A 137 15.56 -0.57 -2.83
CA ASN A 137 15.31 -0.87 -4.25
C ASN A 137 15.92 -2.25 -4.57
N GLY A 138 15.14 -3.31 -4.39
CA GLY A 138 15.62 -4.69 -4.45
C GLY A 138 16.24 -5.17 -3.14
N GLY A 139 17.42 -5.78 -3.23
CA GLY A 139 18.17 -6.30 -2.09
C GLY A 139 19.48 -6.95 -2.52
N HIS A 140 20.10 -7.72 -1.63
CA HIS A 140 21.32 -8.47 -1.93
C HIS A 140 21.40 -9.81 -1.16
N VAL A 141 22.25 -10.71 -1.64
CA VAL A 141 22.58 -12.00 -1.03
C VAL A 141 24.10 -12.12 -1.05
N GLY A 142 24.76 -11.91 0.09
CA GLY A 142 26.21 -11.67 0.11
C GLY A 142 26.58 -10.52 -0.84
N THR A 143 27.47 -10.78 -1.81
CA THR A 143 27.87 -9.79 -2.83
C THR A 143 26.91 -9.69 -4.03
N ILE A 144 25.92 -10.59 -4.15
CA ILE A 144 25.03 -10.66 -5.31
C ILE A 144 23.85 -9.68 -5.13
N LYS A 145 23.79 -8.64 -5.97
CA LYS A 145 22.68 -7.68 -5.97
C LYS A 145 21.46 -8.23 -6.73
N VAL A 146 20.29 -8.12 -6.11
CA VAL A 146 18.98 -8.51 -6.67
C VAL A 146 18.17 -7.25 -6.95
N SER A 147 17.80 -7.01 -8.21
CA SER A 147 17.01 -5.82 -8.57
C SER A 147 15.53 -5.99 -8.24
N GLU A 148 14.86 -4.86 -7.94
CA GLU A 148 13.42 -4.83 -7.65
C GLU A 148 12.57 -5.42 -8.79
N SER A 149 12.94 -5.12 -10.04
CA SER A 149 12.34 -5.70 -11.25
C SER A 149 12.47 -7.22 -11.35
N LYS A 150 13.39 -7.84 -10.59
CA LYS A 150 13.50 -9.30 -10.48
C LYS A 150 12.57 -9.83 -9.39
N LEU A 151 12.51 -9.16 -8.23
CA LEU A 151 11.57 -9.49 -7.14
C LEU A 151 10.10 -9.40 -7.59
N HIS A 152 9.70 -8.33 -8.30
CA HIS A 152 8.34 -8.16 -8.83
C HIS A 152 7.93 -9.21 -9.88
N LYS A 153 8.89 -9.92 -10.49
CA LYS A 153 8.63 -11.03 -11.43
C LYS A 153 8.55 -12.40 -10.73
N MET A 154 8.95 -12.51 -9.47
CA MET A 154 8.86 -13.77 -8.72
C MET A 154 7.42 -13.99 -8.24
N LYS A 155 6.90 -15.21 -8.41
CA LYS A 155 5.58 -15.61 -7.86
C LYS A 155 5.56 -15.56 -6.32
N ASN A 156 6.71 -15.76 -5.69
CA ASN A 156 6.90 -15.74 -4.25
C ASN A 156 8.30 -15.19 -3.90
N PRO A 157 8.52 -13.87 -3.88
CA PRO A 157 9.83 -13.28 -3.61
C PRO A 157 10.29 -13.55 -2.15
N PRO A 158 11.61 -13.56 -1.88
CA PRO A 158 12.13 -13.64 -0.53
C PRO A 158 11.78 -12.39 0.29
N GLU A 159 11.67 -12.58 1.60
CA GLU A 159 11.56 -11.53 2.61
C GLU A 159 12.91 -11.32 3.31
N ASN A 160 13.08 -10.17 3.96
CA ASN A 160 14.32 -9.82 4.65
C ASN A 160 14.72 -10.92 5.66
N GLY A 161 15.95 -11.41 5.58
CA GLY A 161 16.48 -12.47 6.44
C GLY A 161 16.32 -13.89 5.90
N ASP A 162 15.45 -14.14 4.91
CA ASP A 162 15.23 -15.48 4.37
C ASP A 162 16.51 -16.11 3.82
N TRP A 163 16.65 -17.42 4.01
CA TRP A 163 17.74 -18.18 3.39
C TRP A 163 17.41 -18.45 1.92
N VAL A 164 18.29 -18.00 1.04
CA VAL A 164 18.12 -18.15 -0.41
C VAL A 164 19.38 -18.70 -1.05
N ARG A 165 19.18 -19.36 -2.19
CA ARG A 165 20.22 -19.77 -3.12
C ARG A 165 20.16 -18.87 -4.34
N ALA A 166 21.30 -18.35 -4.74
CA ALA A 166 21.51 -17.58 -5.96
C ALA A 166 22.31 -18.44 -6.94
N ASP A 167 21.65 -18.98 -7.97
CA ASP A 167 22.28 -19.79 -9.02
C ASP A 167 22.59 -18.94 -10.25
N GLU A 168 23.83 -18.98 -10.72
CA GLU A 168 24.26 -18.34 -11.95
C GLU A 168 23.55 -18.97 -13.17
N TYR A 169 23.10 -18.10 -14.08
CA TYR A 169 22.76 -18.44 -15.45
C TYR A 169 23.32 -17.36 -16.39
N GLN A 170 23.77 -17.78 -17.56
CA GLN A 170 24.17 -16.87 -18.63
C GLN A 170 22.92 -16.45 -19.42
N ASP A 171 22.80 -15.14 -19.67
CA ASP A 171 21.71 -14.51 -20.40
C ASP A 171 22.33 -13.32 -21.16
N SER A 172 22.77 -13.60 -22.39
CA SER A 172 23.74 -12.76 -23.12
C SER A 172 25.05 -12.53 -22.32
N ASP A 173 25.78 -11.46 -22.60
CA ASP A 173 27.13 -11.16 -22.09
C ASP A 173 27.15 -10.72 -20.62
N SER A 174 26.15 -11.11 -19.81
CA SER A 174 25.96 -10.66 -18.43
C SER A 174 25.64 -11.81 -17.49
N VAL A 175 26.51 -11.99 -16.50
CA VAL A 175 26.35 -12.94 -15.38
C VAL A 175 25.08 -12.58 -14.60
N ASN A 176 24.10 -13.47 -14.61
CA ASN A 176 22.80 -13.25 -13.97
C ASN A 176 22.52 -14.33 -12.92
N TYR A 177 21.91 -13.95 -11.79
CA TYR A 177 21.59 -14.89 -10.71
C TYR A 177 20.09 -15.13 -10.56
N LYS A 178 19.67 -16.40 -10.56
CA LYS A 178 18.30 -16.85 -10.28
C LYS A 178 18.20 -17.12 -8.78
N ILE A 179 17.33 -16.38 -8.10
CA ILE A 179 17.13 -16.52 -6.65
C ILE A 179 16.03 -17.55 -6.39
N THR A 180 16.31 -18.49 -5.49
CA THR A 180 15.39 -19.53 -5.02
C THR A 180 15.42 -19.55 -3.49
N THR A 181 14.28 -19.35 -2.82
CA THR A 181 14.21 -19.45 -1.36
C THR A 181 14.37 -20.90 -0.90
N LEU A 182 15.32 -21.15 0.00
CA LEU A 182 15.57 -22.47 0.61
C LEU A 182 14.76 -22.65 1.89
N LYS A 183 14.78 -21.65 2.78
CA LYS A 183 14.06 -21.64 4.05
C LYS A 183 13.53 -20.23 4.31
N ARG A 184 12.24 -20.13 4.69
CA ARG A 184 11.68 -18.89 5.25
C ARG A 184 12.16 -18.71 6.68
N ASP A 185 12.78 -17.57 6.95
CA ASP A 185 13.39 -17.22 8.23
C ASP A 185 13.40 -15.68 8.40
N PRO A 186 12.23 -15.00 8.29
CA PRO A 186 12.16 -13.56 8.12
C PRO A 186 12.64 -12.81 9.37
N LEU A 187 13.64 -11.95 9.18
CA LEU A 187 14.21 -11.09 10.21
C LEU A 187 13.59 -9.69 10.16
N PRO A 188 13.41 -9.02 11.32
CA PRO A 188 12.90 -7.65 11.38
C PRO A 188 13.64 -6.68 10.45
N THR A 189 12.92 -5.72 9.87
CA THR A 189 13.50 -4.67 9.03
C THR A 189 12.94 -3.28 9.35
N GLU A 190 13.80 -2.29 9.16
CA GLU A 190 13.46 -0.86 9.15
C GLU A 190 12.72 -0.44 7.88
N ILE A 191 12.77 -1.26 6.81
CA ILE A 191 12.26 -0.88 5.49
C ILE A 191 10.77 -1.21 5.40
N VAL A 192 9.95 -0.16 5.33
CA VAL A 192 8.51 -0.24 5.10
C VAL A 192 8.24 -0.12 3.60
N ARG A 193 7.54 -1.11 3.02
CA ARG A 193 7.14 -1.13 1.60
C ARG A 193 5.63 -0.96 1.46
N LEU A 194 5.22 0.22 1.00
CA LEU A 194 3.83 0.53 0.69
C LEU A 194 3.52 0.09 -0.75
N LYS A 195 2.43 -0.65 -0.92
CA LYS A 195 2.03 -1.21 -2.22
C LYS A 195 0.80 -0.51 -2.79
N PHE A 196 0.80 -0.33 -4.11
CA PHE A 196 -0.33 0.15 -4.90
C PHE A 196 -0.90 1.52 -4.49
N LEU A 197 -0.02 2.51 -4.27
CA LEU A 197 -0.40 3.90 -3.98
C LEU A 197 -0.73 4.67 -5.27
N PRO A 198 -1.76 5.54 -5.28
CA PRO A 198 -2.02 6.45 -6.40
C PRO A 198 -1.02 7.61 -6.40
N ALA A 199 -0.39 7.87 -7.55
CA ALA A 199 0.45 9.06 -7.75
C ALA A 199 -0.44 10.26 -8.12
N VAL A 200 -0.43 11.30 -7.27
CA VAL A 200 -1.25 12.51 -7.43
C VAL A 200 -0.38 13.68 -7.88
N PHE A 201 -0.60 14.16 -9.10
CA PHE A 201 -0.02 15.43 -9.53
C PHE A 201 -0.83 16.59 -8.97
N ARG A 202 -0.15 17.52 -8.28
CA ARG A 202 -0.74 18.76 -7.78
C ARG A 202 -0.36 19.91 -8.70
N GLU A 203 -1.29 20.29 -9.58
CA GLU A 203 -1.12 21.37 -10.56
C GLU A 203 -0.75 22.71 -9.92
N ASP A 204 -1.23 22.98 -8.70
CA ASP A 204 -1.03 24.23 -7.96
C ASP A 204 0.42 24.45 -7.52
N VAL A 205 1.19 23.36 -7.34
CA VAL A 205 2.62 23.38 -6.98
C VAL A 205 3.50 22.69 -8.04
N LYS A 206 2.91 22.21 -9.13
CA LYS A 206 3.52 21.42 -10.22
C LYS A 206 4.39 20.25 -9.73
N ARG A 207 3.99 19.61 -8.62
CA ARG A 207 4.75 18.54 -7.94
C ARG A 207 3.92 17.28 -7.71
N TRP A 208 4.61 16.17 -7.47
CA TRP A 208 4.04 14.85 -7.32
C TRP A 208 3.92 14.44 -5.86
N TYR A 209 2.79 13.85 -5.49
CA TYR A 209 2.50 13.43 -4.12
C TYR A 209 1.92 12.02 -4.08
N ILE A 210 2.14 11.33 -2.96
CA ILE A 210 1.37 10.15 -2.55
C ILE A 210 0.60 10.46 -1.26
N GLU A 211 -0.53 9.79 -1.08
CA GLU A 211 -1.27 9.78 0.17
C GLU A 211 -1.36 8.35 0.71
N PHE A 212 -0.89 8.17 1.94
CA PHE A 212 -0.91 6.89 2.64
C PHE A 212 -1.20 7.07 4.13
N GLN A 213 -1.47 5.97 4.81
CA GLN A 213 -1.55 5.89 6.26
C GLN A 213 -0.39 5.01 6.71
N SER A 214 0.55 5.55 7.48
CA SER A 214 1.65 4.75 8.03
C SER A 214 1.08 3.77 9.07
N PRO A 215 1.60 2.54 9.20
CA PRO A 215 1.27 1.67 10.34
C PRO A 215 1.54 2.34 11.70
N GLU A 216 2.47 3.31 11.73
CA GLU A 216 2.93 4.01 12.94
C GLU A 216 2.15 5.33 13.20
N HIS A 217 1.18 5.67 12.34
CA HIS A 217 0.41 6.92 12.44
C HIS A 217 -1.09 6.74 12.12
N GLU A 218 -1.96 7.13 13.06
CA GLU A 218 -3.42 7.07 12.89
C GLU A 218 -3.95 7.92 11.72
N THR A 219 -3.24 8.99 11.36
CA THR A 219 -3.65 9.95 10.33
C THR A 219 -3.03 9.66 8.98
N ARG A 220 -3.74 10.00 7.91
CA ARG A 220 -3.18 9.97 6.56
C ARG A 220 -2.18 11.10 6.37
N GLN A 221 -1.02 10.75 5.81
CA GLN A 221 0.04 11.67 5.43
C GLN A 221 -0.01 11.89 3.91
N GLN A 222 0.23 13.13 3.48
CA GLN A 222 0.51 13.48 2.09
C GLN A 222 2.00 13.77 1.98
N LEU A 223 2.70 13.02 1.12
CA LEU A 223 4.17 13.06 1.02
C LEU A 223 4.60 13.44 -0.39
N LEU A 224 5.56 14.36 -0.48
CA LEU A 224 6.17 14.83 -1.73
C LEU A 224 7.11 13.76 -2.29
N LEU A 225 6.90 13.35 -3.54
CA LEU A 225 7.81 12.48 -4.27
C LEU A 225 9.01 13.28 -4.79
N GLY A 226 10.20 12.70 -4.71
CA GLY A 226 11.44 13.33 -5.19
C GLY A 226 11.49 13.44 -6.71
N ASP A 227 11.90 14.61 -7.22
CA ASP A 227 11.87 14.96 -8.64
C ASP A 227 12.71 13.98 -9.52
N TYR A 228 13.78 13.38 -8.98
CA TYR A 228 14.57 12.33 -9.64
C TYR A 228 13.76 11.07 -9.93
N ASP A 229 13.06 10.53 -8.93
CA ASP A 229 12.24 9.32 -9.09
C ASP A 229 11.05 9.57 -10.03
N VAL A 230 10.45 10.77 -9.96
CA VAL A 230 9.40 11.24 -10.88
C VAL A 230 9.88 11.16 -12.34
N MET A 231 11.10 11.65 -12.60
CA MET A 231 11.72 11.62 -13.93
C MET A 231 12.09 10.20 -14.36
N LEU A 232 12.69 9.40 -13.46
CA LEU A 232 13.12 8.03 -13.72
C LEU A 232 11.94 7.12 -14.10
N PHE A 233 10.84 7.16 -13.31
CA PHE A 233 9.63 6.39 -13.57
C PHE A 233 8.68 7.07 -14.57
N LYS A 234 8.95 8.29 -15.02
CA LYS A 234 8.17 9.05 -16.02
C LYS A 234 6.67 9.10 -15.68
N LEU A 235 6.35 9.57 -14.47
CA LEU A 235 4.98 9.53 -13.91
C LEU A 235 3.96 10.34 -14.72
N LYS A 236 2.73 9.83 -14.79
CA LYS A 236 1.56 10.45 -15.44
C LYS A 236 0.33 10.48 -14.50
N PRO A 237 -0.60 11.44 -14.65
CA PRO A 237 -1.69 11.60 -13.68
C PRO A 237 -2.62 10.38 -13.68
N GLY A 238 -2.73 9.70 -12.54
CA GLY A 238 -3.48 8.45 -12.40
C GLY A 238 -2.63 7.17 -12.45
N ASP A 239 -1.30 7.29 -12.61
CA ASP A 239 -0.34 6.21 -12.37
C ASP A 239 -0.43 5.67 -10.93
N TYR A 240 -0.08 4.40 -10.76
CA TYR A 240 0.01 3.75 -9.44
C TYR A 240 1.43 3.23 -9.24
N ILE A 241 1.95 3.35 -8.01
CA ILE A 241 3.32 3.01 -7.65
C ILE A 241 3.41 2.19 -6.37
N ASP A 242 4.54 1.50 -6.19
CA ASP A 242 5.00 1.05 -4.87
C ASP A 242 6.07 2.03 -4.37
N TYR A 243 6.14 2.23 -3.06
CA TYR A 243 7.04 3.18 -2.39
C TYR A 243 7.72 2.51 -1.19
N ALA A 244 9.02 2.70 -1.01
CA ALA A 244 9.81 2.13 0.07
C ALA A 244 10.55 3.20 0.86
N TYR A 245 10.49 3.14 2.20
CA TYR A 245 11.20 4.07 3.10
C TYR A 245 11.76 3.33 4.32
N ARG A 246 12.72 3.93 5.02
CA ARG A 246 13.12 3.49 6.37
C ARG A 246 12.23 4.20 7.39
N ARG A 247 11.76 3.53 8.44
CA ARG A 247 10.95 4.11 9.54
C ARG A 247 11.56 5.43 10.05
N GLY A 248 10.74 6.48 10.20
CA GLY A 248 11.19 7.81 10.61
C GLY A 248 11.97 8.58 9.54
N GLN A 249 12.06 8.04 8.32
CA GLN A 249 12.70 8.67 7.15
C GLN A 249 11.77 8.58 5.93
N GLU A 250 10.46 8.74 6.14
CA GLU A 250 9.41 8.64 5.12
C GLU A 250 9.74 9.51 3.90
N ILE A 251 10.19 10.74 4.15
CA ILE A 251 10.53 11.77 3.15
C ILE A 251 11.72 11.35 2.26
N ASN A 252 12.61 10.49 2.77
CA ASN A 252 13.78 9.99 2.06
C ASN A 252 13.52 8.66 1.33
N GLY A 253 12.26 8.18 1.35
CA GLY A 253 11.85 6.98 0.63
C GLY A 253 11.87 7.16 -0.90
N LYS A 254 11.79 6.03 -1.60
CA LYS A 254 11.95 5.94 -3.05
C LYS A 254 10.78 5.23 -3.72
N ILE A 255 10.50 5.64 -4.95
CA ILE A 255 9.65 4.87 -5.87
C ILE A 255 10.41 3.62 -6.26
N ILE A 256 9.81 2.46 -6.02
CA ILE A 256 10.42 1.15 -6.29
C ILE A 256 9.77 0.44 -7.47
N TRP A 257 8.49 0.73 -7.73
CA TRP A 257 7.77 0.17 -8.87
C TRP A 257 6.73 1.16 -9.39
N ARG A 258 6.44 1.08 -10.70
CA ARG A 258 5.25 1.68 -11.31
C ARG A 258 4.46 0.61 -12.04
N TYR A 259 3.16 0.57 -11.80
CA TYR A 259 2.23 -0.29 -12.54
C TYR A 259 1.95 0.27 -13.93
N THR A 260 1.88 -0.61 -14.94
CA THR A 260 1.25 -0.28 -16.23
C THR A 260 -0.25 -0.11 -16.05
N ASP A 261 -0.91 0.58 -16.99
CA ASP A 261 -2.37 0.79 -16.94
C ASP A 261 -3.15 -0.53 -16.80
N SER A 262 -2.75 -1.56 -17.55
CA SER A 262 -3.34 -2.90 -17.49
C SER A 262 -3.15 -3.57 -16.12
N ALA A 263 -1.95 -3.51 -15.54
CA ALA A 263 -1.66 -4.04 -14.22
C ALA A 263 -2.38 -3.25 -13.11
N ALA A 264 -2.53 -1.94 -13.28
CA ALA A 264 -3.27 -1.09 -12.36
C ALA A 264 -4.77 -1.40 -12.40
N VAL A 265 -5.38 -1.56 -13.58
CA VAL A 265 -6.79 -1.98 -13.71
C VAL A 265 -6.99 -3.37 -13.09
N ALA A 266 -6.15 -4.35 -13.41
CA ALA A 266 -6.23 -5.69 -12.83
C ALA A 266 -6.13 -5.68 -11.29
N THR A 267 -5.24 -4.85 -10.74
CA THR A 267 -5.06 -4.73 -9.27
C THR A 267 -6.23 -4.02 -8.60
N ARG A 268 -6.78 -2.94 -9.20
CA ARG A 268 -8.03 -2.30 -8.72
C ARG A 268 -9.20 -3.29 -8.71
N MET A 269 -9.32 -4.15 -9.72
CA MET A 269 -10.36 -5.19 -9.76
C MET A 269 -10.18 -6.22 -8.63
N LYS A 270 -8.96 -6.79 -8.47
CA LYS A 270 -8.66 -7.72 -7.36
C LYS A 270 -9.00 -7.12 -5.99
N GLN A 271 -8.62 -5.86 -5.73
CA GLN A 271 -8.93 -5.16 -4.49
C GLN A 271 -10.43 -4.89 -4.27
N ARG A 272 -11.22 -4.72 -5.35
CA ARG A 272 -12.69 -4.61 -5.27
C ARG A 272 -13.32 -5.95 -4.87
N TYR A 273 -12.97 -7.03 -5.56
CA TYR A 273 -13.54 -8.36 -5.30
C TYR A 273 -13.17 -8.89 -3.90
N ALA A 274 -11.94 -8.65 -3.43
CA ALA A 274 -11.53 -8.99 -2.06
C ALA A 274 -12.36 -8.23 -1.00
N LYS A 275 -12.70 -6.96 -1.25
CA LYS A 275 -13.55 -6.18 -0.34
C LYS A 275 -15.00 -6.66 -0.31
N SER A 276 -15.59 -7.05 -1.44
CA SER A 276 -16.92 -7.68 -1.43
C SER A 276 -16.92 -8.99 -0.64
N ALA A 277 -15.92 -9.87 -0.83
CA ALA A 277 -15.85 -11.14 -0.12
C ALA A 277 -15.86 -10.98 1.41
N ASN A 278 -15.06 -10.05 1.96
CA ASN A 278 -15.08 -9.76 3.40
C ASN A 278 -16.41 -9.11 3.85
N THR A 279 -17.05 -8.30 2.99
CA THR A 279 -18.36 -7.66 3.30
C THR A 279 -19.50 -8.68 3.38
N ASP A 280 -19.35 -9.88 2.82
CA ASP A 280 -20.31 -10.97 2.96
C ASP A 280 -20.01 -11.89 4.16
N ALA A 281 -18.77 -11.93 4.66
CA ALA A 281 -18.43 -12.62 5.90
C ALA A 281 -19.01 -11.91 7.15
N ASP A 282 -18.93 -10.58 7.21
CA ASP A 282 -19.46 -9.77 8.32
C ASP A 282 -21.00 -9.78 8.46
N LYS A 283 -21.74 -10.47 7.58
CA LYS A 283 -23.22 -10.49 7.60
C LYS A 283 -23.85 -11.53 8.51
N ASN A 284 -23.08 -12.49 9.04
CA ASN A 284 -23.64 -13.58 9.85
C ASN A 284 -23.97 -13.20 11.31
N THR A 285 -23.74 -11.96 11.74
CA THR A 285 -24.08 -11.46 13.10
C THR A 285 -24.98 -10.22 13.09
N ALA A 286 -25.98 -10.18 12.20
CA ALA A 286 -27.02 -9.14 12.20
C ALA A 286 -28.43 -9.67 11.81
N THR A 287 -29.01 -10.54 12.65
CA THR A 287 -30.26 -11.25 12.33
C THR A 287 -31.47 -10.33 12.24
N SER A 288 -32.06 -10.27 11.04
CA SER A 288 -33.42 -9.81 10.73
C SER A 288 -33.76 -8.33 10.96
N LYS A 289 -34.07 -7.64 9.84
CA LYS A 289 -35.48 -7.31 9.57
C LYS A 289 -35.74 -7.36 8.08
N GLN A 290 -36.65 -8.24 7.67
CA GLN A 290 -37.00 -8.46 6.28
C GLN A 290 -37.66 -7.22 5.68
N LYS A 291 -37.45 -6.98 4.38
CA LYS A 291 -38.56 -6.55 3.52
C LYS A 291 -38.41 -7.16 2.14
N ALA A 292 -39.43 -7.89 1.70
CA ALA A 292 -39.41 -8.67 0.48
C ALA A 292 -39.38 -7.77 -0.77
N THR A 293 -38.78 -8.30 -1.84
CA THR A 293 -38.94 -7.79 -3.19
C THR A 293 -40.38 -7.95 -3.66
N GLN A 294 -40.97 -6.86 -4.15
CA GLN A 294 -42.01 -6.92 -5.16
C GLN A 294 -41.65 -5.98 -6.31
N THR A 295 -41.81 -6.48 -7.53
CA THR A 295 -41.36 -5.83 -8.76
C THR A 295 -42.51 -5.07 -9.41
N ALA A 296 -42.16 -4.01 -10.16
CA ALA A 296 -43.06 -3.25 -11.03
C ALA A 296 -44.27 -2.54 -10.37
N ASN A 297 -44.20 -1.22 -10.32
CA ASN A 297 -44.75 -0.49 -11.47
C ASN A 297 -44.12 0.89 -11.70
N LYS A 298 -44.29 1.41 -12.91
CA LYS A 298 -43.63 2.62 -13.40
C LYS A 298 -44.43 3.88 -13.02
N THR A 299 -43.96 4.64 -12.03
CA THR A 299 -44.52 5.98 -11.74
C THR A 299 -43.39 6.95 -11.41
N VAL A 300 -43.29 8.04 -12.17
CA VAL A 300 -42.29 9.09 -11.91
C VAL A 300 -42.66 9.81 -10.61
N LYS A 301 -41.74 9.81 -9.63
CA LYS A 301 -41.86 10.60 -8.40
C LYS A 301 -40.66 11.56 -8.29
N PRO A 302 -40.87 12.77 -7.71
CA PRO A 302 -40.02 13.93 -7.96
C PRO A 302 -38.64 13.85 -7.31
N ALA A 303 -37.75 14.73 -7.78
CA ALA A 303 -36.37 14.83 -7.30
C ALA A 303 -36.28 14.92 -5.77
N LYS A 304 -35.31 14.18 -5.22
CA LYS A 304 -35.04 14.03 -3.79
C LYS A 304 -34.92 15.41 -3.12
N ARG A 305 -35.95 15.83 -2.37
CA ARG A 305 -36.07 17.16 -1.74
C ARG A 305 -34.79 17.46 -0.95
N ARG A 306 -33.93 18.35 -1.48
CA ARG A 306 -32.66 18.73 -0.84
C ARG A 306 -32.99 19.24 0.57
N ARG A 307 -32.32 18.71 1.60
CA ARG A 307 -32.39 19.30 2.95
C ARG A 307 -32.00 20.78 2.80
N ALA A 308 -32.83 21.70 3.29
CA ALA A 308 -32.55 23.12 3.21
C ALA A 308 -31.21 23.40 3.89
N VAL A 309 -30.30 24.07 3.18
CA VAL A 309 -28.99 24.40 3.72
C VAL A 309 -29.18 25.57 4.69
N GLN A 310 -28.76 25.41 5.95
CA GLN A 310 -28.86 26.47 6.94
C GLN A 310 -28.10 27.72 6.45
N GLN A 311 -28.78 28.86 6.39
CA GLN A 311 -28.18 30.13 6.00
C GLN A 311 -27.36 30.67 7.19
N VAL A 312 -26.08 30.30 7.25
CA VAL A 312 -25.16 30.61 8.37
C VAL A 312 -24.41 31.92 8.16
N PHE A 313 -24.35 32.43 6.92
CA PHE A 313 -23.61 33.64 6.56
C PHE A 313 -24.51 34.70 5.93
N ALA A 314 -25.81 34.69 6.23
CA ALA A 314 -26.81 35.56 5.62
C ALA A 314 -26.34 37.03 5.59
N ASP A 315 -26.29 37.59 4.38
CA ASP A 315 -25.89 38.97 4.06
C ASP A 315 -24.42 39.35 4.43
N LYS A 316 -23.61 38.40 4.92
CA LYS A 316 -22.20 38.63 5.27
C LYS A 316 -21.27 38.55 4.05
N THR A 317 -20.37 39.51 3.94
CA THR A 317 -19.26 39.51 2.98
C THR A 317 -18.00 38.93 3.62
N LEU A 318 -17.60 37.73 3.22
CA LEU A 318 -16.38 37.05 3.66
C LEU A 318 -15.26 37.37 2.67
N LEU A 319 -14.12 37.90 3.14
CA LEU A 319 -12.90 38.02 2.34
C LEU A 319 -12.05 36.77 2.53
N LEU A 320 -11.69 36.11 1.44
CA LEU A 320 -10.66 35.06 1.40
C LEU A 320 -9.35 35.65 0.85
N VAL A 321 -8.31 35.63 1.67
CA VAL A 321 -6.96 36.08 1.33
C VAL A 321 -6.10 34.88 0.95
N CYS A 322 -5.88 34.70 -0.36
CA CYS A 322 -5.26 33.52 -0.96
C CYS A 322 -4.77 33.77 -2.40
N PHE A 323 -3.98 32.86 -2.95
CA PHE A 323 -3.66 32.80 -4.39
C PHE A 323 -4.86 32.31 -5.24
N GLU A 324 -5.19 33.05 -6.31
CA GLU A 324 -6.38 32.80 -7.16
C GLU A 324 -6.31 31.50 -7.98
N ASN A 325 -5.10 31.05 -8.36
CA ASN A 325 -4.88 29.89 -9.23
C ASN A 325 -5.04 28.52 -8.54
N SER A 326 -5.91 28.43 -7.52
CA SER A 326 -6.16 27.20 -6.77
C SER A 326 -7.62 26.75 -6.87
N ALA A 327 -7.88 25.45 -6.70
CA ALA A 327 -9.25 24.92 -6.64
C ALA A 327 -9.97 25.23 -5.31
N MET A 328 -9.24 25.78 -4.32
CA MET A 328 -9.72 26.06 -2.96
C MET A 328 -10.72 27.22 -2.91
N PRO A 329 -10.46 28.42 -3.49
CA PRO A 329 -11.44 29.50 -3.60
C PRO A 329 -12.79 29.07 -4.16
N ARG A 330 -12.81 28.22 -5.20
CA ARG A 330 -14.05 27.71 -5.80
C ARG A 330 -14.88 26.87 -4.82
N LYS A 331 -14.22 26.06 -3.99
CA LYS A 331 -14.87 25.26 -2.93
C LYS A 331 -15.39 26.16 -1.80
N VAL A 332 -14.55 27.07 -1.27
CA VAL A 332 -14.95 28.00 -0.21
C VAL A 332 -16.11 28.89 -0.65
N LYS A 333 -16.03 29.46 -1.88
CA LYS A 333 -17.09 30.27 -2.47
C LYS A 333 -18.41 29.53 -2.46
N ARG A 334 -18.44 28.29 -2.95
CA ARG A 334 -19.63 27.44 -2.92
C ARG A 334 -20.16 27.20 -1.50
N HIS A 335 -19.31 26.84 -0.54
CA HIS A 335 -19.76 26.58 0.84
C HIS A 335 -20.32 27.82 1.55
N VAL A 336 -19.90 29.02 1.13
CA VAL A 336 -20.36 30.33 1.63
C VAL A 336 -21.66 30.77 0.94
N GLU A 337 -21.72 30.67 -0.40
CA GLU A 337 -22.88 31.08 -1.20
C GLU A 337 -24.07 30.12 -1.04
N GLU A 338 -23.86 28.80 -0.88
CA GLU A 338 -24.94 27.86 -0.50
C GLU A 338 -25.54 28.17 0.91
N ARG A 339 -24.94 29.11 1.65
CA ARG A 339 -25.31 29.52 3.03
C ARG A 339 -25.63 31.02 3.16
N GLY A 340 -25.86 31.72 2.05
CA GLY A 340 -26.37 33.09 2.04
C GLY A 340 -25.32 34.19 2.22
N GLY A 341 -24.04 33.83 2.24
CA GLY A 341 -22.93 34.78 2.31
C GLY A 341 -22.30 35.04 0.94
N LYS A 342 -21.56 36.14 0.84
CA LYS A 342 -20.84 36.56 -0.37
C LYS A 342 -19.34 36.39 -0.17
N LEU A 343 -18.66 35.62 -1.02
CA LEU A 343 -17.20 35.52 -0.98
C LEU A 343 -16.53 36.54 -1.91
N VAL A 344 -15.66 37.37 -1.34
CA VAL A 344 -14.71 38.23 -2.06
C VAL A 344 -13.32 37.60 -1.98
N LEU A 345 -12.55 37.64 -3.07
CA LEU A 345 -11.18 37.13 -3.12
C LEU A 345 -10.17 38.29 -3.10
N SER A 346 -9.03 38.10 -2.45
CA SER A 346 -7.82 38.84 -2.80
C SER A 346 -7.20 38.27 -4.08
N SER A 347 -6.66 39.13 -4.95
CA SER A 347 -5.70 38.66 -5.94
C SER A 347 -4.29 38.63 -5.34
N HIS A 348 -3.40 37.84 -5.92
CA HIS A 348 -1.98 37.97 -5.60
C HIS A 348 -1.41 39.31 -6.08
N SER A 349 -1.98 39.91 -7.14
CA SER A 349 -1.62 41.24 -7.63
C SER A 349 -2.29 42.39 -6.85
N ASP A 350 -3.12 42.10 -5.84
CA ASP A 350 -3.65 43.15 -4.95
C ASP A 350 -2.51 43.86 -4.23
N SER A 351 -2.33 45.15 -4.54
CA SER A 351 -1.45 46.02 -3.75
C SER A 351 -1.91 46.08 -2.29
N GLY A 352 -0.97 46.36 -1.36
CA GLY A 352 -1.31 46.45 0.06
C GLY A 352 -2.47 47.41 0.37
N ALA A 353 -2.58 48.53 -0.37
CA ALA A 353 -3.70 49.45 -0.26
C ALA A 353 -5.04 48.86 -0.75
N MET A 354 -5.02 48.06 -1.82
CA MET A 354 -6.21 47.36 -2.33
C MET A 354 -6.66 46.24 -1.39
N LEU A 355 -5.73 45.47 -0.84
CA LEU A 355 -6.00 44.45 0.16
C LEU A 355 -6.60 45.05 1.44
N LYS A 356 -6.06 46.18 1.94
CA LYS A 356 -6.66 46.92 3.06
C LYS A 356 -8.08 47.40 2.76
N LYS A 357 -8.33 47.94 1.56
CA LYS A 357 -9.70 48.31 1.13
C LYS A 357 -10.65 47.11 1.04
N LYS A 358 -10.16 45.90 0.68
CA LYS A 358 -10.97 44.67 0.73
C LYS A 358 -11.29 44.26 2.17
N VAL A 359 -10.30 44.25 3.07
CA VAL A 359 -10.48 43.98 4.52
C VAL A 359 -11.48 44.95 5.16
N GLN A 360 -11.43 46.23 4.79
CA GLN A 360 -12.38 47.25 5.24
C GLN A 360 -13.82 47.01 4.73
N LYS A 361 -14.01 46.30 3.61
CA LYS A 361 -15.33 46.00 3.00
C LYS A 361 -15.92 44.62 3.33
N SER A 362 -15.17 43.72 3.98
CA SER A 362 -15.65 42.40 4.41
C SER A 362 -16.00 42.35 5.90
N ASP A 363 -17.05 41.65 6.30
CA ASP A 363 -17.42 41.44 7.71
C ASP A 363 -16.47 40.46 8.41
N VAL A 364 -15.96 39.48 7.66
CA VAL A 364 -15.04 38.44 8.14
C VAL A 364 -13.86 38.33 7.18
N VAL A 365 -12.66 38.18 7.73
CA VAL A 365 -11.43 37.92 6.95
C VAL A 365 -10.98 36.47 7.19
N ILE A 366 -10.67 35.74 6.13
CA ILE A 366 -10.12 34.38 6.16
C ILE A 366 -8.78 34.43 5.45
N VAL A 367 -7.69 34.11 6.15
CA VAL A 367 -6.33 34.13 5.59
C VAL A 367 -5.79 32.71 5.57
N THR A 368 -5.55 32.18 4.37
CA THR A 368 -5.11 30.79 4.22
C THR A 368 -3.59 30.71 4.28
N THR A 369 -3.04 30.35 5.44
CA THR A 369 -1.59 30.45 5.76
C THR A 369 -0.70 29.76 4.73
N ASP A 370 -1.18 28.65 4.18
CA ASP A 370 -0.42 27.76 3.31
C ASP A 370 -0.56 28.14 1.82
N PHE A 371 -1.41 29.13 1.51
CA PHE A 371 -1.77 29.56 0.14
C PHE A 371 -1.82 31.10 0.00
N VAL A 372 -0.96 31.82 0.73
CA VAL A 372 -0.88 33.29 0.70
C VAL A 372 0.59 33.74 0.79
N GLY A 373 0.94 34.86 0.15
CA GLY A 373 2.27 35.46 0.33
C GLY A 373 2.41 36.10 1.72
N HIS A 374 3.54 35.90 2.39
CA HIS A 374 3.79 36.42 3.75
C HIS A 374 3.45 37.91 3.92
N SER A 375 3.82 38.76 2.95
CA SER A 375 3.47 40.20 2.96
C SER A 375 1.96 40.44 2.97
N GLN A 376 1.19 39.74 2.12
CA GLN A 376 -0.27 39.84 2.09
C GLN A 376 -0.91 39.26 3.36
N MET A 377 -0.33 38.19 3.94
CA MET A 377 -0.75 37.62 5.22
C MET A 377 -0.66 38.64 6.36
N PHE A 378 0.51 39.28 6.54
CA PHE A 378 0.70 40.29 7.57
C PHE A 378 -0.15 41.54 7.30
N ALA A 379 -0.19 42.04 6.06
CA ALA A 379 -1.01 43.20 5.69
C ALA A 379 -2.51 43.00 5.97
N ALA A 380 -3.05 41.80 5.70
CA ALA A 380 -4.44 41.47 6.03
C ALA A 380 -4.65 41.28 7.55
N LYS A 381 -3.73 40.58 8.23
CA LYS A 381 -3.76 40.33 9.68
C LYS A 381 -3.74 41.62 10.49
N ASP A 382 -2.80 42.50 10.19
CA ASP A 382 -2.53 43.67 11.00
C ASP A 382 -3.56 44.78 10.73
N GLU A 383 -4.05 44.90 9.49
CA GLU A 383 -5.21 45.78 9.19
C GLU A 383 -6.49 45.26 9.85
N ALA A 384 -6.80 43.96 9.76
CA ALA A 384 -8.00 43.39 10.37
C ALA A 384 -7.99 43.59 11.89
N LYS A 385 -6.85 43.34 12.56
CA LYS A 385 -6.66 43.66 13.97
C LYS A 385 -6.84 45.15 14.28
N ARG A 386 -6.23 46.04 13.48
CA ARG A 386 -6.31 47.50 13.65
C ARG A 386 -7.75 48.03 13.61
N ILE A 387 -8.64 47.38 12.87
CA ILE A 387 -10.06 47.75 12.74
C ILE A 387 -11.01 46.79 13.47
N GLY A 388 -10.51 45.95 14.38
CA GLY A 388 -11.31 45.08 15.23
C GLY A 388 -12.07 43.95 14.52
N LYS A 389 -11.72 43.61 13.28
CA LYS A 389 -12.50 42.65 12.47
C LYS A 389 -12.14 41.19 12.76
N PRO A 390 -13.15 40.29 12.90
CA PRO A 390 -12.93 38.86 13.05
C PRO A 390 -12.11 38.27 11.90
N ILE A 391 -10.96 37.69 12.24
CA ILE A 391 -10.01 37.10 11.30
C ILE A 391 -9.71 35.64 11.62
N TRP A 392 -9.91 34.77 10.64
CA TRP A 392 -9.55 33.35 10.71
C TRP A 392 -8.22 33.10 10.01
N MET A 393 -7.17 32.81 10.78
CA MET A 393 -5.93 32.24 10.25
C MET A 393 -6.13 30.74 10.03
N ALA A 394 -6.18 30.29 8.77
CA ALA A 394 -6.63 28.96 8.40
C ALA A 394 -5.55 28.16 7.65
N ARG A 395 -5.04 27.07 8.26
CA ARG A 395 -4.23 26.06 7.53
C ARG A 395 -5.07 25.28 6.51
N ASN A 396 -6.36 25.07 6.79
CA ASN A 396 -7.31 24.51 5.83
C ASN A 396 -8.68 25.18 5.93
N THR A 397 -9.34 25.32 4.78
CA THR A 397 -10.65 25.97 4.62
C THR A 397 -11.77 24.96 4.38
N ASN A 398 -11.68 23.80 5.03
CA ASN A 398 -12.73 22.79 4.95
C ASN A 398 -14.03 23.31 5.60
N GLU A 399 -15.16 22.82 5.11
CA GLU A 399 -16.51 23.27 5.50
C GLU A 399 -16.76 23.15 7.01
N ARG A 400 -16.27 22.07 7.64
CA ARG A 400 -16.41 21.83 9.08
C ARG A 400 -15.70 22.90 9.90
N ASN A 401 -14.45 23.20 9.56
CA ASN A 401 -13.61 24.14 10.32
C ASN A 401 -14.07 25.58 10.12
N LEU A 402 -14.50 25.96 8.91
CA LEU A 402 -15.12 27.26 8.64
C LEU A 402 -16.38 27.47 9.50
N LEU A 403 -17.29 26.49 9.51
CA LEU A 403 -18.52 26.56 10.31
C LEU A 403 -18.24 26.54 11.82
N GLN A 404 -17.31 25.71 12.29
CA GLN A 404 -16.93 25.68 13.71
C GLN A 404 -16.26 26.98 14.16
N TRP A 405 -15.41 27.59 13.34
CA TRP A 405 -14.79 28.89 13.65
C TRP A 405 -15.84 30.00 13.67
N TYR A 406 -16.72 30.07 12.67
CA TYR A 406 -17.78 31.10 12.63
C TYR A 406 -18.70 31.00 13.85
N LYS A 407 -19.18 29.80 14.20
CA LYS A 407 -20.06 29.59 15.37
C LYS A 407 -19.42 29.97 16.71
N ARG A 408 -18.08 29.95 16.81
CA ARG A 408 -17.34 30.42 18.00
C ARG A 408 -17.22 31.94 18.10
N HIS A 409 -17.13 32.64 16.97
CA HIS A 409 -16.97 34.11 16.93
C HIS A 409 -18.31 34.85 16.82
N PHE A 410 -19.34 34.20 16.26
CA PHE A 410 -20.69 34.73 16.09
C PHE A 410 -21.74 33.79 16.72
N PRO A 411 -21.66 33.49 18.04
CA PRO A 411 -22.55 32.51 18.68
C PRO A 411 -24.03 32.91 18.56
N ASN A 412 -24.34 34.21 18.67
CA ASN A 412 -25.71 34.73 18.61
C ASN A 412 -26.29 34.72 17.18
N GLU A 413 -25.49 34.96 16.15
CA GLU A 413 -25.94 34.87 14.74
C GLU A 413 -26.11 33.42 14.27
N SER A 414 -25.48 32.46 14.96
CA SER A 414 -25.49 31.05 14.56
C SER A 414 -26.72 30.24 14.99
N LYS A 415 -27.58 30.85 15.83
CA LYS A 415 -28.91 30.32 16.15
C LYS A 415 -29.84 30.56 14.95
N PRO A 416 -30.74 29.62 14.60
CA PRO A 416 -31.72 29.88 13.56
C PRO A 416 -32.63 31.04 14.01
N SER A 417 -32.86 32.01 13.12
CA SER A 417 -33.79 33.10 13.40
C SER A 417 -35.20 32.53 13.61
N ALA A 418 -35.75 32.76 14.80
CA ALA A 418 -37.17 32.56 15.05
C ALA A 418 -37.91 33.86 14.67
N ALA A 419 -39.12 33.71 14.13
CA ALA A 419 -39.97 34.79 13.62
C ALA A 419 -39.40 35.55 12.40
N ARG A 420 -39.81 35.06 11.22
CA ARG A 420 -40.49 35.93 10.26
C ARG A 420 -41.63 35.16 9.58
N GLN A 421 -42.67 34.87 10.38
CA GLN A 421 -44.02 34.73 9.84
C GLN A 421 -44.59 36.14 9.78
N GLU A 422 -44.58 36.73 8.58
CA GLU A 422 -45.42 37.87 8.26
C GLU A 422 -46.68 37.32 7.57
N VAL A 423 -47.79 38.05 7.70
CA VAL A 423 -49.18 37.60 7.42
C VAL A 423 -49.57 37.88 5.97
#